data_AF-A0A0K2XE92-F1
#
_entry.id   AF-A0A0K2XE92-F1
#
_cell.length_a   1.000
_cell.length_b   1.000
_cell.length_c   1.000
_cell.angle_alpha   90.00
_cell.angle_beta   90.00
_cell.angle_gamma   90.00
#
_symmetry.space_group_name_H-M   'P 1'
#
loop_
_entity.id
_entity.type
_entity.pdbx_description
1 polymer ?
#
loop_
_entity_poly.entity_id
_entity_poly.type
_entity_poly.pdbx_seq_one_letter_code
_entity_poly.pdbx_strand_id
1 'polypeptide(L)' 'MDIDTLRGFAYAFFTVLFTLFLYFYIISMYVKDKKGITDYERYSQLALQDELNDAPIEPRHLSHKKG' A
#
# COMPACT_ATOMS: atom_id res chain seq x y z
N MET A 1 11.93 -17.25 33.13
CA MET A 1 11.17 -17.40 31.89
C MET A 1 12.01 -18.28 30.99
N ASP A 2 11.57 -19.51 30.76
CA ASP A 2 12.28 -20.43 29.87
C ASP A 2 12.14 -19.98 28.42
N ILE A 3 13.10 -20.36 27.58
CA ILE A 3 13.13 -19.92 26.18
C ILE A 3 11.87 -20.31 25.41
N ASP A 4 11.22 -21.42 25.79
CA ASP A 4 9.97 -21.87 25.18
C ASP A 4 8.78 -20.98 25.57
N THR A 5 8.72 -20.52 26.82
CA THR A 5 7.71 -19.54 27.24
C THR A 5 7.89 -18.19 26.54
N LEU A 6 9.14 -17.75 26.36
CA LEU A 6 9.45 -16.52 25.62
C LEU A 6 9.06 -16.62 24.15
N ARG A 7 9.34 -17.77 23.50
CA ARG A 7 8.94 -18.04 22.11
C ARG A 7 7.42 -17.97 21.94
N GLY A 8 6.67 -18.67 22.79
CA GLY A 8 5.20 -18.67 22.72
C GLY A 8 4.60 -17.27 22.87
N PHE A 9 5.12 -16.50 23.82
CA PHE A 9 4.72 -15.09 24.00
C PHE A 9 5.07 -14.23 22.78
N ALA A 10 6.28 -14.36 22.24
CA ALA A 10 6.71 -13.63 21.06
C ALA A 10 5.82 -13.93 19.85
N TYR A 11 5.51 -15.20 19.59
CA TYR A 11 4.60 -15.57 18.49
C TYR A 11 3.22 -14.91 18.65
N ALA A 12 2.59 -15.04 19.80
CA ALA A 12 1.28 -14.43 20.05
C ALA A 12 1.32 -12.90 19.89
N PHE A 13 2.34 -12.25 20.45
CA PHE A 13 2.53 -10.80 20.34
C PHE A 13 2.68 -10.36 18.88
N PHE A 14 3.56 -11.00 18.10
CA PHE A 14 3.77 -10.65 16.70
C PHE A 14 2.55 -10.95 15.84
N THR A 15 1.83 -12.04 16.09
CA THR A 15 0.57 -12.33 15.39
C THR A 15 -0.44 -11.23 15.60
N VAL A 16 -0.64 -10.77 16.85
CA VAL A 16 -1.56 -9.66 17.14
C VAL A 16 -1.05 -8.35 16.51
N LEU A 17 0.24 -8.06 16.66
CA LEU A 17 0.88 -6.86 16.10
C LEU A 17 0.68 -6.79 14.59
N PHE A 18 1.00 -7.85 13.86
CA PHE A 18 0.87 -7.89 12.40
C PHE A 18 -0.58 -7.88 11.94
N THR A 19 -1.48 -8.53 12.70
CA THR A 19 -2.92 -8.44 12.42
C THR A 19 -3.41 -7.01 12.51
N LEU A 20 -3.12 -6.31 13.63
CA LEU A 20 -3.51 -4.91 13.82
C LEU A 20 -2.85 -3.99 12.79
N PHE A 21 -1.57 -4.20 12.49
CA PHE A 21 -0.83 -3.45 11.49
C PHE A 21 -1.49 -3.59 10.10
N LEU A 22 -1.87 -4.80 9.70
CA LEU A 22 -2.53 -5.05 8.41
C LEU A 22 -3.91 -4.39 8.35
N TYR A 23 -4.71 -4.49 9.41
CA TYR A 23 -6.01 -3.80 9.47
C TYR A 23 -5.84 -2.28 9.40
N PHE A 24 -4.87 -1.73 10.13
CA PHE A 24 -4.57 -0.30 10.09
C PHE A 24 -4.11 0.13 8.69
N TYR A 25 -3.29 -0.69 8.03
CA TYR A 25 -2.86 -0.44 6.65
C TYR A 25 -4.05 -0.36 5.69
N ILE A 26 -4.96 -1.33 5.77
CA ILE A 26 -6.20 -1.35 4.97
C ILE A 26 -7.02 -0.08 5.23
N ILE A 27 -7.25 0.29 6.49
CA ILE A 27 -7.96 1.53 6.85
C ILE A 27 -7.25 2.76 6.27
N SER A 28 -5.92 2.83 6.38
CA SER A 28 -5.14 3.94 5.85
C SER A 28 -5.30 4.09 4.34
N MET A 29 -5.46 2.97 3.62
CA MET A 29 -5.70 2.97 2.18
C MET A 29 -7.05 3.61 1.85
N TYR A 30 -8.12 3.18 2.52
CA TYR A 30 -9.45 3.79 2.34
C TYR A 30 -9.50 5.26 2.74
N VAL A 31 -8.74 5.67 3.76
CA VAL A 31 -8.64 7.07 4.15
C VAL A 31 -7.92 7.91 3.09
N LYS A 32 -6.85 7.38 2.47
CA LYS A 32 -6.13 8.06 1.37
C LYS A 32 -7.00 8.23 0.14
N ASP A 33 -7.81 7.22 -0.17
CA ASP A 33 -8.80 7.22 -1.24
C ASP A 33 -9.86 8.31 -1.00
N LYS A 34 -10.52 8.30 0.17
CA LYS A 34 -11.52 9.31 0.55
C LYS A 34 -10.98 10.74 0.59
N LYS A 35 -9.69 10.90 0.90
CA LYS A 35 -9.03 12.21 0.96
C LYS A 35 -8.62 12.71 -0.43
N GLY A 36 -8.76 11.89 -1.48
CA GLY A 36 -8.41 12.25 -2.86
C GLY A 36 -6.90 12.38 -3.09
N ILE A 37 -6.07 11.80 -2.22
CA ILE A 37 -4.60 11.83 -2.36
C ILE A 37 -4.15 10.76 -3.37
N THR A 38 -4.87 9.64 -3.43
CA THR A 38 -4.62 8.54 -4.34
C THR A 38 -5.95 8.07 -4.88
N ASP A 39 -6.18 8.29 -6.18
CA ASP A 39 -7.38 7.82 -6.88
C ASP A 39 -7.15 6.37 -7.29
N TYR A 40 -7.66 5.44 -6.48
CA TYR A 40 -7.46 4.01 -6.74
C TYR A 40 -8.34 3.49 -7.88
N GLU A 41 -9.43 4.19 -8.23
CA GLU A 41 -10.26 3.85 -9.39
C GLU A 41 -9.51 4.08 -10.69
N ARG A 42 -8.62 5.07 -10.73
CA ARG A 42 -7.78 5.35 -11.90
C ARG A 42 -6.88 4.17 -12.28
N TYR A 43 -6.45 3.32 -11.33
CA TYR A 43 -5.68 2.11 -11.68
C TYR A 43 -6.53 1.01 -12.32
N SER A 44 -7.86 1.01 -12.10
CA SER A 44 -8.74 0.09 -12.83
C SER A 44 -8.73 0.36 -14.34
N GLN A 45 -8.44 1.61 -14.73
CA GLN A 45 -8.32 2.00 -16.12
C GLN A 45 -7.10 1.37 -16.81
N LEU A 46 -6.06 0.92 -16.08
CA LEU A 46 -4.95 0.17 -16.69
C LEU A 46 -5.43 -1.08 -17.42
N ALA A 47 -6.40 -1.79 -16.83
CA ALA A 47 -6.91 -3.03 -17.44
C ALA A 47 -7.82 -2.76 -18.65
N LEU A 48 -8.42 -1.57 -18.72
CA LEU A 48 -9.26 -1.12 -19.83
C LEU A 48 -8.44 -0.50 -20.97
N GLN A 49 -7.31 0.14 -20.64
CA GLN A 49 -6.40 0.87 -21.52
C GLN A 49 -5.05 0.14 -21.60
N ASP A 50 -5.08 -1.11 -22.09
CA ASP A 50 -3.89 -1.96 -22.26
C ASP A 50 -3.28 -1.84 -23.67
N GLU A 51 -3.63 -0.81 -24.45
CA GLU A 51 -3.03 -0.61 -25.76
C GLU A 51 -1.61 -0.04 -25.64
N LEU A 52 -0.71 -0.44 -26.54
CA LEU A 52 0.70 -0.02 -26.54
C LEU A 52 0.91 1.49 -26.68
N ASN A 53 -0.10 2.21 -27.19
CA ASN A 53 -0.03 3.65 -27.43
C ASN A 53 -0.77 4.48 -26.36
N ASP A 54 -1.32 3.83 -25.32
CA ASP A 54 -2.07 4.52 -24.29
C ASP A 54 -1.20 5.44 -23.42
N ALA A 55 -1.83 6.50 -22.91
CA ALA A 55 -1.15 7.50 -22.10
C ALA A 55 -0.76 6.92 -20.72
N PRO A 56 0.45 7.21 -20.19
CA PRO A 56 0.83 6.77 -18.86
C PRO A 56 -0.14 7.27 -17.78
N ILE A 57 -0.61 6.34 -16.94
CA ILE A 57 -1.60 6.61 -15.88
C ILE A 57 -1.01 7.36 -14.69
N GLU A 58 0.31 7.48 -14.59
CA GLU A 58 0.93 8.46 -13.71
C GLU A 58 1.81 9.40 -14.53
N PRO A 59 1.68 10.72 -14.33
CA PRO A 59 2.60 11.65 -14.96
C PRO A 59 4.00 11.34 -14.43
N ARG A 60 4.90 10.91 -15.33
CA ARG A 60 6.32 10.83 -15.00
C ARG A 60 6.76 12.24 -14.62
N HIS A 61 7.12 12.45 -13.35
CA HIS A 61 7.74 13.69 -12.90
C HIS A 61 9.11 13.77 -13.58
N LEU A 62 9.13 14.29 -14.81
CA LEU A 62 10.35 14.66 -15.50
C LEU A 62 10.95 15.77 -14.66
N SER A 63 11.83 15.41 -13.74
CA SER A 63 12.71 16.36 -13.05
C SER A 63 13.51 17.04 -14.16
N HIS A 64 13.00 18.18 -14.60
CA HIS A 64 13.64 19.05 -15.56
C HIS A 64 14.91 19.58 -14.89
N LYS A 65 16.00 18.82 -15.01
CA LYS A 65 17.35 19.27 -14.74
C LYS A 65 17.62 20.39 -15.74
N LYS A 66 17.33 21.64 -15.34
CA LYS A 66 17.74 22.84 -16.08
C LYS A 66 19.26 22.82 -16.14
N GLY A 67 19.80 22.75 -17.35
CA GLY A 67 21.23 22.95 -17.63
C GLY A 67 21.66 24.38 -17.38
#